data_AF-Q24NR0-F1
#
_entry.id   AF-Q24NR0-F1
#
_cell.length_a   1.000
_cell.length_b   1.000
_cell.length_c   1.000
_cell.angle_alpha   90.00
_cell.angle_beta   90.00
_cell.angle_gamma   90.00
#
_symmetry.space_group_name_H-M   'P 1'
#
loop_
_entity.id
_entity.type
_entity.pdbx_description
1 polymer ?
#
loop_
_entity_poly.entity_id
_entity_poly.type
_entity_poly.pdbx_seq_one_letter_code
_entity_poly.pdbx_strand_id
1 'polypeptide(L)'
;MMPMIFHKKTERVAPYGYKWTDQGLVSDPYRSKVIALIFSLAGAGVTSDEIDYLLRRYDVPKLTEEREIDFEQLKGEMLELIQAWRLESGSRPIEIN
;
A
#
# COMPACT_ATOMS: atom_id res chain seq x y z
N MET A 1 29.89 37.63 -19.10
CA MET A 1 29.73 36.33 -18.41
C MET A 1 28.22 36.10 -18.25
N MET A 2 27.59 35.28 -19.09
CA MET A 2 26.14 35.04 -19.02
C MET A 2 25.84 33.98 -17.96
N PRO A 3 24.86 34.17 -17.08
CA PRO A 3 24.46 33.14 -16.13
C PRO A 3 23.74 32.00 -16.88
N MET A 4 24.30 30.80 -16.83
CA MET A 4 23.60 29.58 -17.23
C MET A 4 22.48 29.31 -16.22
N ILE A 5 21.24 29.52 -16.64
CA ILE A 5 20.05 29.08 -15.90
C ILE A 5 19.95 27.57 -16.08
N PHE A 6 20.37 26.82 -15.06
CA PHE A 6 20.10 25.39 -14.95
C PHE A 6 18.59 25.18 -14.83
N HIS A 7 17.93 24.88 -15.96
CA HIS A 7 16.57 24.35 -15.94
C HIS A 7 16.66 22.91 -15.42
N LYS A 8 16.55 22.73 -14.10
CA LYS A 8 16.31 21.43 -13.48
C LYS A 8 15.02 20.91 -14.11
N LYS A 9 15.10 19.93 -15.01
CA LYS A 9 13.92 19.21 -15.50
C LYS A 9 13.18 18.72 -14.26
N THR A 10 11.98 19.23 -14.01
CA THR A 10 11.08 18.67 -13.00
C THR A 10 10.77 17.26 -13.46
N GLU A 11 11.48 16.27 -12.92
CA GLU A 11 11.17 14.87 -13.16
C GLU A 11 9.71 14.67 -12.78
N ARG A 12 8.87 14.26 -13.74
CA ARG A 12 7.48 13.95 -13.48
C ARG A 12 7.45 12.69 -12.62
N VAL A 13 7.27 12.84 -11.32
CA VAL A 13 7.06 11.71 -10.42
C VAL A 13 5.61 11.21 -10.60
N ALA A 14 5.43 9.93 -10.90
CA ALA A 14 4.11 9.31 -10.93
C ALA A 14 3.56 9.18 -9.49
N PRO A 15 2.27 9.44 -9.25
CA PRO A 15 1.64 9.08 -7.97
C PRO A 15 1.84 7.59 -7.65
N TYR A 16 1.91 7.24 -6.37
CA TYR A 16 1.95 5.83 -5.96
C TYR A 16 0.70 5.10 -6.50
N GLY A 17 0.86 3.88 -7.00
CA GLY A 17 -0.18 3.19 -7.77
C GLY A 17 -0.10 3.38 -9.28
N TYR A 18 0.75 4.29 -9.76
CA TYR A 18 0.85 4.61 -11.17
C TYR A 18 2.30 4.57 -11.67
N LYS A 19 2.44 4.43 -12.99
CA LYS A 19 3.70 4.57 -13.73
C LYS A 19 3.48 5.41 -14.99
N TRP A 20 4.51 6.16 -15.37
CA TRP A 20 4.51 6.86 -16.66
C TRP A 20 4.89 5.88 -17.77
N THR A 21 4.15 5.93 -18.88
CA THR A 21 4.47 5.25 -20.14
C THR A 21 4.41 6.27 -21.29
N ASP A 22 4.81 5.85 -22.50
CA ASP A 22 4.72 6.68 -23.70
C ASP A 22 3.26 7.06 -24.05
N GLN A 23 2.28 6.32 -23.51
CA GLN A 23 0.85 6.58 -23.68
C GLN A 23 0.26 7.46 -22.56
N GLY A 24 1.07 7.83 -21.56
CA GLY A 24 0.66 8.66 -20.42
C GLY A 24 0.76 7.94 -19.08
N LEU A 25 -0.06 8.38 -18.12
CA LEU A 25 -0.07 7.80 -16.78
C LEU A 25 -0.96 6.55 -16.78
N VAL A 26 -0.39 5.40 -16.44
CA VAL A 26 -1.14 4.13 -16.34
C VAL A 26 -1.03 3.56 -14.93
N SER A 27 -2.03 2.76 -14.55
CA SER A 27 -2.02 2.01 -13.30
C SER A 27 -0.83 1.05 -13.29
N ASP A 28 -0.07 1.07 -12.20
CA ASP A 28 0.90 0.03 -11.88
C ASP A 28 0.11 -1.17 -11.30
N PRO A 29 0.07 -2.32 -11.99
CA PRO A 29 -0.80 -3.43 -11.60
C PRO A 29 -0.55 -3.92 -10.17
N TYR A 30 0.70 -3.83 -9.71
CA TYR A 30 1.07 -4.28 -8.38
C TYR A 30 0.74 -3.21 -7.33
N ARG A 31 1.23 -1.98 -7.53
CA ARG A 31 1.01 -0.90 -6.55
C ARG A 31 -0.47 -0.57 -6.39
N SER A 32 -1.28 -0.74 -7.45
CA SER A 32 -2.73 -0.58 -7.37
C SER A 32 -3.40 -1.66 -6.53
N LYS A 33 -2.91 -2.90 -6.53
CA LYS A 33 -3.40 -3.96 -5.62
C LYS A 33 -3.04 -3.66 -4.16
N VAL A 34 -1.85 -3.12 -3.91
CA VAL A 34 -1.46 -2.66 -2.57
C VAL A 34 -2.37 -1.54 -2.08
N ILE A 35 -2.71 -0.58 -2.94
CA ILE A 35 -3.66 0.48 -2.62
C ILE A 35 -5.03 -0.11 -2.30
N ALA A 36 -5.52 -1.06 -3.11
CA ALA A 36 -6.79 -1.73 -2.85
C ALA A 36 -6.79 -2.44 -1.49
N LEU A 37 -5.72 -3.16 -1.16
CA LEU A 37 -5.53 -3.80 0.14
C LEU A 37 -5.61 -2.79 1.29
N ILE A 38 -4.90 -1.65 1.19
CA ILE A 38 -4.91 -0.58 2.20
C ILE A 38 -6.34 -0.09 2.43
N PHE A 39 -7.09 0.20 1.36
CA PHE A 39 -8.47 0.67 1.48
C PHE A 39 -9.41 -0.41 2.03
N SER A 40 -9.20 -1.68 1.70
CA SER A 40 -9.97 -2.78 2.29
C SER A 40 -9.73 -2.93 3.78
N LEU A 41 -8.48 -2.83 4.24
CA LEU A 41 -8.15 -2.86 5.68
C LEU A 41 -8.74 -1.65 6.41
N ALA A 42 -8.62 -0.45 5.83
CA ALA A 42 -9.22 0.76 6.39
C ALA A 42 -10.75 0.66 6.46
N GLY A 43 -11.38 0.09 5.42
CA GLY A 43 -12.82 -0.18 5.37
C GLY A 43 -13.29 -1.17 6.44
N ALA A 44 -12.41 -2.08 6.87
CA ALA A 44 -12.62 -2.97 8.01
C ALA A 44 -12.33 -2.30 9.37
N GLY A 45 -11.98 -1.02 9.41
CA GLY A 45 -11.70 -0.30 10.66
C GLY A 45 -10.31 -0.55 11.24
N VAL A 46 -9.36 -1.03 10.42
CA VAL A 46 -7.93 -1.04 10.76
C VAL A 46 -7.39 0.39 10.64
N THR A 47 -6.65 0.84 11.65
CA THR A 47 -6.10 2.20 11.70
C THR A 47 -4.88 2.35 10.78
N SER A 48 -4.49 3.58 10.48
CA SER A 48 -3.29 3.86 9.67
C SER A 48 -2.02 3.25 10.23
N ASP A 49 -1.87 3.27 11.56
CA ASP A 49 -0.67 2.79 12.24
C ASP A 49 -0.59 1.26 12.21
N GLU A 50 -1.73 0.59 12.39
CA GLU A 50 -1.84 -0.86 12.21
C GLU A 50 -1.58 -1.27 10.76
N ILE A 51 -2.08 -0.50 9.78
CA ILE A 51 -1.80 -0.74 8.36
C ILE A 51 -0.30 -0.60 8.07
N ASP A 52 0.36 0.46 8.52
CA ASP A 52 1.82 0.62 8.31
C ASP A 52 2.61 -0.52 8.96
N TYR A 53 2.21 -0.95 10.16
CA TYR A 53 2.79 -2.14 10.80
C TYR A 53 2.61 -3.41 9.95
N LEU A 54 1.39 -3.68 9.46
CA LEU A 54 1.09 -4.85 8.65
C LEU A 54 1.87 -4.86 7.32
N LEU A 55 1.90 -3.73 6.61
CA LEU A 55 2.63 -3.61 5.35
C LEU A 55 4.12 -3.90 5.52
N ARG A 56 4.72 -3.46 6.63
CA ARG A 56 6.12 -3.76 6.96
C ARG A 56 6.30 -5.22 7.38
N ARG A 57 5.43 -5.75 8.24
CA ARG A 57 5.52 -7.12 8.75
C ARG A 57 5.46 -8.17 7.64
N TYR A 58 4.59 -7.97 6.66
CA TYR A 58 4.42 -8.87 5.53
C TYR A 58 5.31 -8.52 4.34
N ASP A 59 6.25 -7.57 4.52
CA ASP A 59 7.18 -7.11 3.48
C ASP A 59 6.48 -6.66 2.18
N VAL A 60 5.23 -6.16 2.27
CA VAL A 60 4.39 -5.81 1.10
C VAL A 60 5.11 -4.92 0.09
N PRO A 61 5.86 -3.87 0.47
CA PRO A 61 6.61 -3.07 -0.50
C PRO A 61 7.67 -3.83 -1.31
N LYS A 62 8.15 -4.98 -0.82
CA LYS A 62 9.16 -5.83 -1.47
C LYS A 62 8.56 -7.02 -2.23
N LEU A 63 7.26 -7.25 -2.09
CA LEU A 63 6.55 -8.30 -2.79
C LEU A 63 6.35 -7.90 -4.27
N THR A 64 7.43 -7.66 -5.01
CA THR A 64 7.37 -7.29 -6.44
C THR A 64 6.74 -8.41 -7.30
N GLU A 65 6.48 -8.12 -8.59
CA GLU A 65 5.79 -8.98 -9.59
C GLU A 65 6.26 -10.46 -9.66
N GLU A 66 7.39 -10.81 -9.04
CA GLU A 66 7.95 -12.16 -8.99
C GLU A 66 7.19 -13.16 -8.10
N ARG A 67 6.22 -12.70 -7.30
CA ARG A 67 5.35 -13.58 -6.50
C ARG A 67 3.90 -13.42 -6.94
N GLU A 68 3.27 -14.52 -7.36
CA GLU A 68 1.81 -14.62 -7.38
C GLU A 68 1.30 -14.56 -5.94
N ILE A 69 1.00 -13.35 -5.47
CA ILE A 69 0.44 -13.13 -4.15
C ILE A 69 -1.06 -13.01 -4.28
N ASP A 70 -1.75 -13.88 -3.56
CA ASP A 70 -3.16 -13.71 -3.30
C ASP A 70 -3.36 -12.60 -2.26
N PHE A 71 -3.73 -11.43 -2.74
CA PHE A 71 -4.01 -10.27 -1.89
C PHE A 71 -5.25 -10.46 -1.01
N GLU A 72 -6.18 -11.34 -1.39
CA GLU A 72 -7.34 -11.67 -0.57
C GLU A 72 -6.93 -12.56 0.60
N GLN A 73 -6.07 -13.54 0.37
CA GLN A 73 -5.47 -14.34 1.44
C GLN A 73 -4.67 -13.45 2.39
N LEU A 74 -3.78 -12.60 1.84
CA LEU A 74 -2.96 -11.70 2.64
C LEU A 74 -3.82 -10.76 3.50
N LYS A 75 -4.92 -10.23 2.94
CA LYS A 75 -5.89 -9.43 3.69
C LYS A 75 -6.46 -10.20 4.87
N GLY A 76 -6.86 -11.46 4.67
CA GLY A 76 -7.37 -12.33 5.74
C GLY A 76 -6.36 -12.49 6.87
N GLU A 77 -5.13 -12.86 6.55
CA GLU A 77 -4.04 -13.04 7.53
C GLU A 77 -3.73 -11.74 8.30
N MET A 78 -3.80 -10.59 7.63
CA MET A 78 -3.62 -9.29 8.26
C MET A 78 -4.75 -8.95 9.24
N LEU A 79 -6.00 -9.20 8.85
CA LEU A 79 -7.17 -8.94 9.70
C LEU A 79 -7.17 -9.87 10.92
N GLU A 80 -6.86 -11.14 10.75
CA GLU A 80 -6.74 -12.10 11.85
C GLU A 80 -5.67 -11.67 12.88
N LEU A 81 -4.52 -11.21 12.40
CA LEU A 81 -3.46 -10.73 13.28
C LEU A 81 -3.88 -9.52 14.11
N ILE A 82 -4.50 -8.51 13.48
CA ILE A 82 -4.99 -7.32 14.21
C ILE A 82 -6.11 -7.71 15.16
N GLN A 83 -7.05 -8.56 14.73
CA GLN A 83 -8.13 -9.03 15.57
C GLN A 83 -7.60 -9.72 16.84
N ALA A 84 -6.63 -10.63 16.69
CA ALA A 84 -5.98 -11.30 17.83
C ALA A 84 -5.31 -10.29 18.77
N TRP A 85 -4.53 -9.35 18.22
CA TRP A 85 -3.83 -8.35 19.03
C TRP A 85 -4.78 -7.40 19.78
N ARG A 86 -5.89 -7.00 19.14
CA ARG A 86 -6.90 -6.15 19.78
C ARG A 86 -7.62 -6.87 20.91
N LEU A 87 -7.94 -8.15 20.73
CA LEU A 87 -8.51 -8.97 21.80
C LEU A 87 -7.56 -9.12 23.00
N GLU A 88 -6.27 -9.35 22.74
CA GLU A 88 -5.25 -9.47 23.80
C GLU A 88 -5.03 -8.15 24.56
N SER A 89 -5.09 -7.01 23.86
CA SER A 89 -4.89 -5.70 24.45
C SER A 89 -6.14 -5.08 25.10
N GLY A 90 -7.31 -5.72 24.95
CA GLY A 90 -8.60 -5.15 25.39
C GLY A 90 -9.08 -3.99 24.52
N SER A 91 -8.56 -3.86 23.30
CA SER A 91 -8.96 -2.85 22.32
C SER A 91 -10.24 -3.24 21.58
N ARG A 92 -10.92 -2.27 20.95
CA ARG A 92 -12.18 -2.52 20.21
C ARG A 92 -11.95 -3.49 19.03
N PRO A 93 -12.66 -4.63 18.96
CA PRO A 93 -12.50 -5.58 17.87
C PRO A 93 -12.87 -4.97 16.51
N ILE A 94 -12.39 -5.59 15.44
CA ILE A 94 -12.81 -5.26 14.08
C ILE A 94 -14.27 -5.70 13.90
N GLU A 95 -15.13 -4.79 13.47
CA GLU A 95 -16.51 -5.11 13.08
C GLU A 95 -16.51 -5.65 11.66
N ILE A 96 -16.52 -6.97 11.53
CA ILE A 96 -16.65 -7.64 10.23
C ILE A 96 -18.15 -7.65 9.88
N ASN A 97 -18.54 -6.83 8.91
CA ASN A 97 -19.88 -6.88 8.29
C ASN A 97 -19.92 -7.91 7.16
#